data_AF-A0A349E0H8-F1
#
_entry.id   AF-A0A349E0H8-F1
#
_cell.length_a   1.000
_cell.length_b   1.000
_cell.length_c   1.000
_cell.angle_alpha   90.00
_cell.angle_beta   90.00
_cell.angle_gamma   90.00
#
_symmetry.space_group_name_H-M   'P 1'
#
loop_
_entity.id
_entity.type
_entity.pdbx_description
1 polymer ?
#
loop_
_entity_poly.entity_id
_entity_poly.type
_entity_poly.pdbx_seq_one_letter_code
_entity_poly.pdbx_strand_id
1 'polypeptide(L)'
;DHWNWRKISNNRGLDWNPLFFRQHYGKWDWQKLSENPGLPWSVAFFDAHIEKWHWSKLSENPGLPWSWEFLMQYEKKWVWSALGNNKGVYQNIFAQVLDNDLVYEIMNRYKEMTYSVEEW
;
A
#
# COMPACT_ATOMS: atom_id res chain seq x y z
N ASP A 1 -19.53 23.22 -14.80
CA ASP A 1 -18.21 22.92 -14.20
C ASP A 1 -17.25 22.58 -15.34
N HIS A 2 -16.04 23.15 -15.35
CA HIS A 2 -15.02 22.98 -16.40
C HIS A 2 -13.82 22.12 -15.96
N TRP A 3 -13.82 21.59 -14.73
CA TRP A 3 -12.69 20.85 -14.18
C TRP A 3 -12.74 19.37 -14.58
N ASN A 4 -11.57 18.81 -14.90
CA ASN A 4 -11.44 17.36 -15.11
C ASN A 4 -11.13 16.67 -13.77
N TRP A 5 -12.17 16.31 -13.04
CA TRP A 5 -12.06 15.72 -11.71
C TRP A 5 -11.27 14.41 -11.65
N ARG A 6 -11.32 13.61 -12.72
CA ARG A 6 -10.49 12.40 -12.83
C ARG A 6 -8.99 12.72 -12.83
N LYS A 7 -8.56 13.75 -13.58
CA LYS A 7 -7.15 14.20 -13.61
C LYS A 7 -6.72 14.78 -12.27
N ILE A 8 -7.58 15.57 -11.62
CA ILE A 8 -7.26 16.16 -10.30
C ILE A 8 -7.17 15.07 -9.24
N SER A 9 -8.09 14.10 -9.25
CA SER A 9 -8.09 12.96 -8.32
C SER A 9 -6.77 12.17 -8.38
N ASN A 10 -6.14 12.09 -9.55
CA ASN A 10 -4.86 11.42 -9.74
C ASN A 10 -3.64 12.36 -9.59
N ASN A 11 -3.84 13.62 -9.20
CA ASN A 11 -2.73 14.56 -9.08
C ASN A 11 -1.94 14.28 -7.79
N ARG A 12 -0.69 13.85 -7.96
CA ARG A 12 0.23 13.52 -6.85
C ARG A 12 0.90 14.74 -6.22
N GLY A 13 0.94 15.87 -6.94
CA GLY A 13 1.59 17.11 -6.51
C GLY A 13 0.60 18.21 -6.11
N LEU A 14 -0.68 17.89 -6.01
CA LEU A 14 -1.68 18.82 -5.51
C LEU A 14 -1.49 19.00 -4.00
N ASP A 15 -1.60 20.24 -3.53
CA ASP A 15 -1.76 20.50 -2.11
C ASP A 15 -3.18 20.11 -1.69
N TRP A 16 -3.32 18.90 -1.14
CA TRP A 16 -4.58 18.28 -0.74
C TRP A 16 -5.15 18.90 0.54
N ASN A 17 -5.47 20.18 0.45
CA ASN A 17 -6.10 20.95 1.51
C ASN A 17 -7.44 20.29 1.95
N PRO A 18 -7.64 19.97 3.24
CA PRO A 18 -8.86 19.33 3.73
C PRO A 18 -10.16 20.11 3.47
N LEU A 19 -10.10 21.44 3.37
CA LEU A 19 -11.25 22.27 2.98
C LEU A 19 -11.57 22.09 1.50
N PHE A 20 -10.55 22.12 0.63
CA PHE A 20 -10.71 21.90 -0.81
C PHE A 20 -11.28 20.50 -1.10
N PHE A 21 -10.76 19.48 -0.42
CA PHE A 21 -11.28 18.12 -0.54
C PHE A 21 -12.76 18.02 -0.16
N ARG A 22 -13.16 18.63 0.97
CA ARG A 22 -14.55 18.61 1.46
C ARG A 22 -15.52 19.39 0.57
N GLN A 23 -15.14 20.57 0.07
CA GLN A 23 -16.00 21.39 -0.80
C GLN A 23 -16.38 20.71 -2.12
N HIS A 24 -15.57 19.73 -2.56
CA HIS A 24 -15.77 19.02 -3.83
C HIS A 24 -15.99 17.52 -3.65
N TYR A 25 -16.41 17.10 -2.45
CA TYR A 25 -16.56 15.70 -2.06
C TYR A 25 -17.30 14.83 -3.10
N GLY A 26 -18.40 15.33 -3.65
CA GLY A 26 -19.23 14.61 -4.62
C GLY A 26 -18.66 14.54 -6.04
N LYS A 27 -17.48 15.12 -6.29
CA LYS A 27 -16.88 15.23 -7.63
C LYS A 27 -15.68 14.33 -7.83
N TRP A 28 -15.09 13.81 -6.76
CA TRP A 28 -13.88 13.02 -6.82
C TRP A 28 -14.08 11.67 -7.52
N ASP A 29 -13.11 11.29 -8.36
CA ASP A 29 -13.00 9.93 -8.88
C ASP A 29 -12.28 9.10 -7.81
N TRP A 30 -13.05 8.37 -7.00
CA TRP A 30 -12.54 7.60 -5.86
C TRP A 30 -11.62 6.45 -6.28
N GLN A 31 -11.78 5.91 -7.49
CA GLN A 31 -10.82 4.95 -8.03
C GLN A 31 -9.47 5.63 -8.25
N LYS A 32 -9.47 6.84 -8.82
CA LYS A 32 -8.25 7.65 -9.02
C LYS A 32 -7.63 8.17 -7.73
N LEU A 33 -8.42 8.51 -6.72
CA LEU A 33 -7.89 8.82 -5.41
C LEU A 33 -7.26 7.58 -4.75
N SER A 34 -7.87 6.40 -4.90
CA SER A 34 -7.35 5.15 -4.31
C SER A 34 -5.99 4.73 -4.88
N GLU A 35 -5.71 5.01 -6.15
CA GLU A 35 -4.40 4.74 -6.78
C GLU A 35 -3.36 5.85 -6.52
N ASN A 36 -3.74 6.96 -5.88
CA ASN A 36 -2.89 8.14 -5.75
C ASN A 36 -2.00 8.05 -4.49
N PRO A 37 -0.67 7.89 -4.64
CA PRO A 37 0.25 7.85 -3.49
C PRO A 37 0.54 9.24 -2.91
N GLY A 38 0.15 10.32 -3.59
CA GLY A 38 0.40 11.71 -3.16
C GLY A 38 -0.73 12.32 -2.33
N LEU A 39 -1.75 11.55 -1.96
CA LEU A 39 -2.73 12.00 -0.98
C LEU A 39 -2.07 12.14 0.41
N PRO A 40 -2.63 12.98 1.29
CA PRO A 40 -2.14 13.16 2.65
C PRO A 40 -2.61 11.99 3.51
N TRP A 41 -2.13 10.80 3.17
CA TRP A 41 -2.54 9.55 3.78
C TRP A 41 -2.24 9.55 5.28
N SER A 42 -3.28 9.24 6.04
CA SER A 42 -3.24 8.93 7.47
C SER A 42 -4.35 7.92 7.73
N VAL A 43 -4.23 7.14 8.80
CA VAL A 43 -5.29 6.18 9.17
C VAL A 43 -6.63 6.92 9.35
N ALA A 44 -6.63 8.09 10.00
CA ALA A 44 -7.83 8.91 10.17
C ALA A 44 -8.44 9.39 8.83
N PHE A 45 -7.61 9.86 7.89
CA PHE A 45 -8.10 10.27 6.56
C PHE A 45 -8.65 9.09 5.75
N PHE A 46 -8.01 7.94 5.84
CA PHE A 46 -8.44 6.69 5.21
C PHE A 46 -9.79 6.23 5.77
N ASP A 47 -9.90 6.11 7.10
CA ASP A 47 -11.08 5.61 7.81
C ASP A 47 -12.30 6.50 7.59
N ALA A 48 -12.10 7.83 7.52
CA ALA A 48 -13.18 8.79 7.25
C ALA A 48 -13.89 8.55 5.90
N HIS A 49 -13.27 7.79 5.00
CA HIS A 49 -13.77 7.55 3.64
C HIS A 49 -13.77 6.06 3.26
N ILE A 50 -13.74 5.16 4.25
CA ILE A 50 -13.50 3.72 4.08
C ILE A 50 -14.42 3.05 3.04
N GLU A 51 -15.69 3.45 2.98
CA GLU A 51 -16.70 2.88 2.08
C GLU A 51 -16.58 3.39 0.64
N LYS A 52 -15.74 4.39 0.38
CA LYS A 52 -15.54 4.96 -0.96
C LYS A 52 -14.32 4.39 -1.66
N TRP A 53 -13.36 3.86 -0.91
CA TRP A 53 -12.11 3.44 -1.50
C TRP A 53 -12.24 2.18 -2.35
N HIS A 54 -11.45 2.13 -3.42
CA HIS A 54 -11.37 1.00 -4.31
C HIS A 54 -10.24 0.08 -3.86
N TRP A 55 -10.57 -0.96 -3.10
CA TRP A 55 -9.59 -1.83 -2.43
C TRP A 55 -8.52 -2.43 -3.33
N SER A 56 -8.87 -2.84 -4.55
CA SER A 56 -7.88 -3.32 -5.51
C SER A 56 -6.82 -2.26 -5.88
N LYS A 57 -7.21 -0.99 -5.96
CA LYS A 57 -6.29 0.12 -6.23
C LYS A 57 -5.50 0.55 -5.01
N LEU A 58 -6.12 0.46 -3.83
CA LEU A 58 -5.41 0.68 -2.59
C LEU A 58 -4.31 -0.38 -2.36
N SER A 59 -4.57 -1.67 -2.67
CA SER A 59 -3.56 -2.73 -2.55
C SER A 59 -2.33 -2.50 -3.43
N GLU A 60 -2.50 -1.81 -4.56
CA GLU A 60 -1.41 -1.41 -5.45
C GLU A 60 -0.71 -0.11 -5.01
N ASN A 61 -1.28 0.64 -4.05
CA ASN A 61 -0.84 1.98 -3.69
C ASN A 61 0.31 1.95 -2.66
N PRO A 62 1.52 2.42 -2.99
CA PRO A 62 2.65 2.44 -2.07
C PRO A 62 2.59 3.58 -1.04
N GLY A 63 1.71 4.58 -1.21
CA GLY A 63 1.64 5.77 -0.37
C GLY A 63 0.72 5.66 0.85
N LEU A 64 0.01 4.54 1.04
CA LEU A 64 -0.81 4.32 2.24
C LEU A 64 0.07 4.29 3.50
N PRO A 65 -0.51 4.52 4.70
CA PRO A 65 0.23 4.50 5.95
C PRO A 65 0.47 3.05 6.39
N TRP A 66 1.18 2.29 5.56
CA TRP A 66 1.43 0.87 5.75
C TRP A 66 2.13 0.63 7.10
N SER A 67 1.47 -0.11 7.97
CA SER A 67 2.03 -0.73 9.16
C SER A 67 1.44 -2.13 9.26
N TRP A 68 2.03 -2.98 10.12
CA TRP A 68 1.47 -4.31 10.36
C TRP A 68 0.02 -4.21 10.87
N GLU A 69 -0.25 -3.30 11.81
CA GLU A 69 -1.56 -3.05 12.40
C GLU A 69 -2.56 -2.57 11.33
N PHE A 70 -2.18 -1.61 10.49
CA PHE A 70 -3.03 -1.11 9.41
C PHE A 70 -3.36 -2.20 8.38
N LEU A 71 -2.38 -3.04 8.03
CA LEU A 71 -2.58 -4.15 7.12
C LEU A 71 -3.56 -5.17 7.71
N MET A 72 -3.37 -5.57 8.97
CA MET A 72 -4.20 -6.57 9.65
C MET A 72 -5.61 -6.07 9.97
N GLN A 73 -5.77 -4.79 10.30
CA GLN A 73 -7.08 -4.19 10.55
C GLN A 73 -8.05 -4.41 9.37
N TYR A 74 -7.52 -4.45 8.15
CA TYR A 74 -8.30 -4.60 6.91
C TYR A 74 -7.95 -5.87 6.11
N GLU A 75 -7.39 -6.89 6.77
CA GLU A 75 -6.85 -8.12 6.18
C GLU A 75 -7.73 -8.71 5.06
N LYS A 76 -9.04 -8.78 5.31
CA LYS A 76 -10.03 -9.42 4.41
C LYS A 76 -10.38 -8.59 3.18
N LYS A 77 -10.03 -7.30 3.16
CA LYS A 77 -10.37 -6.38 2.08
C LYS A 77 -9.22 -6.21 1.08
N TRP A 78 -7.99 -6.53 1.48
CA TRP A 78 -6.83 -6.40 0.61
C TRP A 78 -6.77 -7.47 -0.49
N VAL A 79 -6.30 -7.06 -1.67
CA VAL A 79 -5.88 -7.99 -2.72
C VAL A 79 -4.44 -8.41 -2.44
N TRP A 80 -4.29 -9.52 -1.71
CA TRP A 80 -2.99 -10.03 -1.25
C TRP A 80 -1.95 -10.24 -2.36
N SER A 81 -2.38 -10.70 -3.53
CA SER A 81 -1.50 -10.88 -4.69
C SER A 81 -0.89 -9.57 -5.19
N ALA A 82 -1.56 -8.43 -4.98
CA ALA A 82 -1.04 -7.11 -5.35
C ALA A 82 -0.04 -6.58 -4.31
N LEU A 83 -0.18 -6.96 -3.03
CA LEU A 83 0.70 -6.50 -1.95
C LEU A 83 2.14 -6.99 -2.11
N GLY A 84 2.35 -8.16 -2.73
CA GLY A 84 3.70 -8.70 -2.97
C GLY A 84 4.60 -7.79 -3.82
N ASN A 85 4.01 -6.94 -4.66
CA ASN A 85 4.73 -5.95 -5.47
C ASN A 85 4.62 -4.52 -4.92
N ASN A 86 3.94 -4.32 -3.79
CA ASN A 86 3.73 -3.02 -3.20
C ASN A 86 4.96 -2.57 -2.42
N LYS A 87 5.69 -1.61 -2.98
CA LYS A 87 6.92 -1.07 -2.36
C LYS A 87 6.69 -0.47 -0.98
N GLY A 88 5.54 0.15 -0.73
CA GLY A 88 5.20 0.71 0.57
C GLY A 88 5.02 -0.36 1.64
N VAL A 89 4.35 -1.46 1.29
CA VAL A 89 4.23 -2.64 2.17
C VAL A 89 5.60 -3.21 2.50
N TYR A 90 6.43 -3.46 1.47
CA TYR A 90 7.79 -3.97 1.69
C TYR A 90 8.60 -3.03 2.60
N GLN A 91 8.67 -1.75 2.26
CA GLN A 91 9.50 -0.78 2.97
C GLN A 91 9.08 -0.56 4.42
N ASN A 92 7.78 -0.49 4.70
CA ASN A 92 7.29 -0.12 6.03
C ASN A 92 6.98 -1.32 6.94
N ILE A 93 6.79 -2.51 6.39
CA ILE A 93 6.45 -3.72 7.17
C ILE A 93 7.61 -4.71 7.15
N PHE A 94 8.06 -5.11 5.96
CA PHE A 94 8.95 -6.26 5.82
C PHE A 94 10.43 -5.90 5.79
N ALA A 95 10.82 -4.68 5.42
CA ALA A 95 12.24 -4.31 5.31
C ALA A 95 12.98 -4.36 6.65
N GLN A 96 12.27 -4.32 7.78
CA GLN A 96 12.84 -4.49 9.12
C GLN A 96 12.90 -5.96 9.56
N VAL A 97 12.17 -6.86 8.89
CA VAL A 97 12.08 -8.29 9.21
C VAL A 97 12.91 -9.13 8.25
N LEU A 98 12.90 -8.79 6.96
CA LEU A 98 13.73 -9.36 5.90
C LEU A 98 15.10 -8.67 5.91
N ASP A 99 15.80 -8.77 7.04
CA ASP A 99 17.16 -8.27 7.18
C ASP A 99 18.19 -9.27 6.61
N ASN A 100 19.46 -8.85 6.60
CA ASN A 100 20.55 -9.70 6.12
C ASN A 100 20.66 -10.99 6.94
N ASP A 101 20.37 -10.95 8.24
CA ASP A 101 20.53 -12.10 9.13
C ASP A 101 19.53 -13.20 8.77
N LEU A 102 18.25 -12.84 8.56
CA LEU A 102 17.23 -13.79 8.10
C LEU A 102 17.56 -14.32 6.70
N VAL A 103 18.08 -13.49 5.80
CA VAL A 103 18.51 -13.93 4.48
C VAL A 103 19.66 -14.93 4.59
N TYR A 104 20.66 -14.67 5.45
CA TYR A 104 21.75 -15.60 5.73
C TYR A 104 21.26 -16.91 6.34
N GLU A 105 20.31 -16.86 7.28
CA GLU A 105 19.71 -18.04 7.87
C GLU A 105 19.03 -18.92 6.80
N ILE A 106 18.21 -18.30 5.94
CA ILE A 106 17.55 -19.01 4.83
C ILE A 106 18.59 -19.64 3.90
N MET A 107 19.61 -18.87 3.48
CA MET A 107 20.66 -19.38 2.59
C MET A 107 21.42 -20.56 3.20
N ASN A 108 21.73 -20.51 4.50
CA ASN A 108 22.41 -21.59 5.20
C ASN A 108 21.56 -22.87 5.26
N ARG A 109 20.25 -22.76 5.53
CA ARG A 109 19.34 -23.91 5.50
C ARG A 109 19.35 -24.60 4.13
N TYR A 110 19.30 -23.84 3.04
CA TYR A 110 19.38 -24.41 1.69
C TYR A 110 20.74 -25.03 1.39
N LYS A 111 21.82 -24.39 1.83
CA LYS A 111 23.17 -24.94 1.70
C LYS A 111 23.25 -26.32 2.35
N GLU A 112 22.82 -26.46 3.60
CA GLU A 112 22.82 -27.73 4.33
C GLU A 112 21.97 -28.80 3.64
N MET A 113 20.77 -28.45 3.17
CA MET A 113 19.92 -29.38 2.43
C MET A 113 20.59 -29.90 1.16
N THR A 114 21.28 -29.03 0.41
CA THR A 114 21.89 -29.40 -0.89
C THR A 114 23.10 -30.32 -0.71
N TYR A 115 23.93 -30.06 0.31
CA TYR A 115 25.13 -30.89 0.57
C TYR A 115 24.83 -32.18 1.34
N SER A 116 23.66 -32.31 1.98
CA SER A 116 23.26 -33.56 2.66
C SER A 116 22.79 -34.68 1.73
N VAL A 117 22.57 -34.39 0.44
CA VAL A 117 21.98 -35.34 -0.54
C VAL A 117 23.04 -36.05 -1.39
N GLU A 118 24.30 -35.59 -1.39
CA GLU A 118 25.39 -36.17 -2.23
C GLU A 118 26.21 -37.28 -1.56
N GLU A 119 25.81 -37.80 -0.39
CA GLU A 119 26.54 -38.87 0.33
C GLU A 119 26.08 -40.33 0.03
N TRP A 120 25.40 -40.59 -1.10
CA TRP A 120 24.96 -41.94 -1.51
C TRP A 120 25.38 -42.26 -2.95
#